data_AF-A0A6C0C0X3-F1
#
_entry.id   AF-A0A6C0C0X3-F1
#
_cell.length_a   1.000
_cell.length_b   1.000
_cell.length_c   1.000
_cell.angle_alpha   90.00
_cell.angle_beta   90.00
_cell.angle_gamma   90.00
#
_symmetry.space_group_name_H-M   'P 1'
#
loop_
_entity.id
_entity.type
_entity.pdbx_description
1 polymer ?
#
loop_
_entity_poly.entity_id
_entity_poly.type
_entity_poly.pdbx_seq_one_letter_code
_entity_poly.pdbx_strand_id
1 'polypeptide(L)'
;MTTTMTTATRCLYCNASDKTHKQKDCKKYNEASKIVNSLMFYTKVEPEWKQMSRIIKLALAEKLHIDVGNIHKPVFYERVHKHWLKYSVIHAKTEEETFDCAICYETYSLSKDKTTTLNCGHRFCSNCIFKHLCHNSGCPMCRQNAFASAAVAEAEPTTSSSSSSSSSSSDLLVDEKVERIRQKRRLQRALRRTRQKK
;
A
#
# COMPACT_ATOMS: atom_id res chain seq x y z
N MET A 1 -28.59 8.34 -53.64
CA MET A 1 -27.37 8.02 -52.87
C MET A 1 -27.70 8.21 -51.40
N THR A 2 -27.34 7.22 -50.59
CA THR A 2 -27.90 6.84 -49.27
C THR A 2 -27.73 7.89 -48.17
N THR A 3 -28.85 8.42 -47.66
CA THR A 3 -28.92 9.23 -46.43
C THR A 3 -28.70 8.33 -45.21
N THR A 4 -27.51 8.35 -44.61
CA THR A 4 -27.25 7.66 -43.35
C THR A 4 -27.88 8.43 -42.20
N MET A 5 -29.05 7.97 -41.75
CA MET A 5 -29.70 8.43 -40.52
C MET A 5 -28.84 8.04 -39.31
N THR A 6 -27.92 8.92 -38.89
CA THR A 6 -27.19 8.75 -37.63
C THR A 6 -28.16 9.02 -36.47
N THR A 7 -28.71 7.97 -35.86
CA THR A 7 -29.55 8.07 -34.67
C THR A 7 -28.72 8.64 -33.52
N ALA A 8 -29.02 9.87 -33.10
CA ALA A 8 -28.35 10.51 -31.98
C ALA A 8 -28.65 9.73 -30.69
N THR A 9 -27.66 8.97 -30.21
CA THR A 9 -27.80 8.20 -28.97
C THR A 9 -27.66 9.16 -27.79
N ARG A 10 -28.72 9.30 -27.00
CA ARG A 10 -28.74 10.20 -25.82
C ARG A 10 -27.83 9.66 -24.73
N CYS A 11 -27.19 10.55 -23.97
CA CYS A 11 -26.39 10.15 -22.82
C CYS A 11 -27.25 9.49 -21.74
N LEU A 12 -26.89 8.28 -21.31
CA LEU A 12 -27.66 7.51 -20.34
C LEU A 12 -27.66 8.11 -18.92
N TYR A 13 -26.77 9.07 -18.64
CA TYR A 13 -26.58 9.66 -17.32
C TYR A 13 -27.28 11.03 -17.19
N CYS A 14 -27.20 11.89 -18.21
CA CYS A 14 -27.79 13.23 -18.19
C CYS A 14 -28.88 13.45 -19.25
N ASN A 15 -29.19 12.47 -20.09
CA ASN A 15 -30.17 12.53 -21.20
C ASN A 15 -29.90 13.61 -22.26
N ALA A 16 -28.69 14.18 -22.28
CA ALA A 16 -28.25 15.11 -23.33
C ALA A 16 -28.28 14.40 -24.70
N SER A 17 -28.86 15.08 -25.70
CA SER A 17 -29.01 14.58 -27.07
C SER A 17 -28.01 15.20 -28.05
N ASP A 18 -27.11 16.05 -27.55
CA ASP A 18 -26.11 16.76 -28.35
C ASP A 18 -25.10 15.77 -28.92
N LYS A 19 -24.87 15.82 -30.24
CA LYS A 19 -23.91 14.96 -30.95
C LYS A 19 -22.47 15.16 -30.46
N THR A 20 -22.17 16.31 -29.84
CA THR A 20 -20.86 16.62 -29.26
C THR A 20 -20.67 16.08 -27.84
N HIS A 21 -21.76 15.68 -27.16
CA HIS A 21 -21.71 15.25 -25.77
C HIS A 21 -21.19 13.81 -25.65
N LYS A 22 -19.96 13.65 -25.15
CA LYS A 22 -19.39 12.33 -24.84
C LYS A 22 -19.63 11.98 -23.37
N GLN A 23 -19.81 10.69 -23.11
CA GLN A 23 -20.08 10.19 -21.76
C GLN A 23 -18.97 10.55 -20.75
N LYS A 24 -17.70 10.54 -21.17
CA LYS A 24 -16.55 10.91 -20.32
C LYS A 24 -16.58 12.37 -19.86
N ASP A 25 -17.25 13.23 -20.62
CA ASP A 25 -17.41 14.65 -20.30
C ASP A 25 -18.68 14.89 -19.45
N CYS A 26 -19.49 13.85 -19.20
CA CYS A 26 -20.70 13.95 -18.40
C CYS A 26 -20.37 14.00 -16.90
N LYS A 27 -20.73 15.12 -16.26
CA LYS A 27 -20.57 15.31 -14.80
C LYS A 27 -21.21 14.18 -13.98
N LYS A 28 -22.44 13.77 -14.33
CA LYS A 28 -23.16 12.68 -13.64
C LYS A 28 -22.48 11.32 -13.77
N TYR A 29 -21.88 11.04 -14.94
CA TYR A 29 -21.06 9.84 -15.12
C TYR A 29 -19.81 9.89 -14.24
N ASN A 30 -19.07 11.00 -14.27
CA ASN A 30 -17.83 11.12 -13.51
C ASN A 30 -18.06 11.02 -11.99
N GLU A 31 -19.11 11.65 -11.48
CA GLU A 31 -19.52 11.50 -10.08
C GLU A 31 -19.89 10.05 -9.74
N ALA A 32 -20.70 9.40 -10.58
CA ALA A 32 -21.08 8.00 -10.38
C ALA A 32 -19.88 7.05 -10.45
N SER A 33 -18.94 7.28 -11.37
CA SER A 33 -17.73 6.48 -11.54
C SER A 33 -16.82 6.57 -10.31
N LYS A 34 -16.65 7.77 -9.74
CA LYS A 34 -15.93 7.95 -8.47
C LYS A 34 -16.57 7.15 -7.33
N ILE A 35 -17.89 7.25 -7.18
CA ILE A 35 -18.64 6.51 -6.16
C ILE A 35 -18.47 5.00 -6.36
N VAL A 36 -18.60 4.51 -7.58
CA VAL A 36 -18.42 3.09 -7.90
C VAL A 36 -17.00 2.62 -7.60
N ASN A 37 -15.97 3.41 -7.86
CA ASN A 37 -14.61 3.08 -7.44
C ASN A 37 -14.48 3.02 -5.92
N SER A 38 -15.05 3.99 -5.20
CA SER A 38 -15.09 3.99 -3.73
C SER A 38 -15.76 2.73 -3.18
N LEU A 39 -16.96 2.40 -3.67
CA LEU A 39 -17.76 1.25 -3.24
C LEU A 39 -17.10 -0.09 -3.61
N MET A 40 -16.43 -0.17 -4.75
CA MET A 40 -15.77 -1.39 -5.18
C MET A 40 -14.45 -1.64 -4.46
N PHE A 41 -13.70 -0.57 -4.17
CA PHE A 41 -12.29 -0.70 -3.77
C PHE A 41 -11.98 -0.31 -2.32
N TYR A 42 -12.92 0.32 -1.60
CA TYR A 42 -12.59 0.91 -0.29
C TYR A 42 -13.64 0.63 0.80
N THR A 43 -14.73 -0.09 0.48
CA THR A 43 -15.71 -0.47 1.51
C THR A 43 -15.38 -1.82 2.13
N LYS A 44 -15.45 -1.88 3.46
CA LYS A 44 -15.22 -3.11 4.25
C LYS A 44 -16.45 -4.02 4.32
N VAL A 45 -17.64 -3.44 4.18
CA VAL A 45 -18.92 -4.15 4.18
C VAL A 45 -19.53 -4.05 2.78
N GLU A 46 -20.18 -5.13 2.36
CA GLU A 46 -20.84 -5.18 1.06
C GLU A 46 -22.00 -4.17 1.02
N PRO A 47 -22.00 -3.23 0.05
CA PRO A 47 -23.12 -2.33 -0.16
C PRO A 47 -24.39 -3.05 -0.62
N GLU A 48 -25.54 -2.50 -0.25
CA GLU A 48 -26.82 -2.95 -0.79
C GLU A 48 -27.03 -2.50 -2.24
N TRP A 49 -26.46 -3.25 -3.18
CA TRP A 49 -26.47 -2.92 -4.62
C TRP A 49 -27.88 -2.71 -5.19
N LYS A 50 -28.88 -3.41 -4.64
CA LYS A 50 -30.28 -3.29 -5.04
C LYS A 50 -30.88 -1.92 -4.72
N GLN A 51 -30.48 -1.30 -3.61
CA GLN A 51 -30.99 0.00 -3.18
C GLN A 51 -30.31 1.18 -3.88
N MET A 52 -29.24 0.93 -4.65
CA MET A 52 -28.51 2.00 -5.33
C MET A 52 -29.33 2.70 -6.42
N SER A 53 -29.02 3.97 -6.64
CA SER A 53 -29.66 4.77 -7.68
C SER A 53 -29.36 4.21 -9.07
N ARG A 54 -30.26 4.49 -10.03
CA ARG A 54 -30.11 4.04 -11.43
C ARG A 54 -28.76 4.47 -12.04
N ILE A 55 -28.30 5.67 -11.71
CA ILE A 55 -27.03 6.24 -12.21
C ILE A 55 -25.84 5.40 -11.72
N ILE A 56 -25.84 4.97 -10.45
CA ILE A 56 -24.78 4.11 -9.91
C ILE A 56 -24.84 2.73 -10.55
N LYS A 57 -26.03 2.17 -10.76
CA LYS A 57 -26.20 0.88 -11.44
C LYS A 57 -25.70 0.89 -12.90
N LEU A 58 -25.90 2.01 -13.61
CA LEU A 58 -25.30 2.20 -14.95
C LEU A 58 -23.78 2.18 -14.89
N ALA A 59 -23.18 2.95 -13.99
CA ALA A 59 -21.73 3.03 -13.85
C ALA A 59 -21.12 1.67 -13.45
N LEU A 60 -21.83 0.91 -12.63
CA LEU A 60 -21.48 -0.48 -12.31
C LEU A 60 -21.56 -1.39 -13.53
N ALA A 61 -22.65 -1.33 -14.29
CA ALA A 61 -22.83 -2.14 -15.49
C ALA A 61 -21.70 -1.89 -16.50
N GLU A 62 -21.34 -0.63 -16.71
CA GLU A 62 -20.22 -0.26 -17.58
C GLU A 62 -18.87 -0.77 -17.07
N LYS A 63 -18.55 -0.53 -15.78
CA LYS A 63 -17.28 -0.97 -15.18
C LYS A 63 -17.10 -2.49 -15.19
N LEU A 64 -18.22 -3.22 -15.10
CA LEU A 64 -18.25 -4.68 -15.11
C LEU A 64 -18.50 -5.26 -16.51
N HIS A 65 -18.62 -4.41 -17.53
CA HIS A 65 -18.99 -4.79 -18.90
C HIS A 65 -20.25 -5.66 -18.97
N ILE A 66 -21.25 -5.32 -18.15
CA ILE A 66 -22.58 -5.95 -18.13
C ILE A 66 -23.53 -5.10 -18.99
N ASP A 67 -24.35 -5.76 -19.80
CA ASP A 67 -25.39 -5.10 -20.58
C ASP A 67 -26.38 -4.35 -19.67
N VAL A 68 -26.63 -3.09 -20.04
CA VAL A 68 -27.55 -2.16 -19.37
C VAL A 68 -28.96 -2.73 -19.28
N GLY A 69 -29.38 -3.56 -20.25
CA GLY A 69 -30.67 -4.26 -20.25
C GLY A 69 -30.85 -5.25 -19.08
N ASN A 70 -29.76 -5.65 -18.42
CA ASN A 70 -29.80 -6.61 -17.31
C ASN A 70 -29.73 -5.97 -15.93
N ILE A 71 -29.65 -4.64 -15.82
CA ILE A 71 -29.46 -3.92 -14.53
C ILE A 71 -30.54 -4.24 -13.48
N HIS A 72 -31.75 -4.55 -13.91
CA HIS A 72 -32.85 -4.89 -13.01
C HIS A 72 -32.93 -6.39 -12.68
N LYS A 73 -32.16 -7.24 -13.38
CA LYS A 73 -32.21 -8.69 -13.23
C LYS A 73 -31.30 -9.18 -12.09
N PRO A 74 -31.63 -10.32 -11.45
CA PRO A 74 -30.78 -10.91 -10.41
C PRO A 74 -29.32 -11.13 -10.84
N VAL A 75 -29.11 -11.53 -12.10
CA VAL A 75 -27.79 -11.78 -12.71
C VAL A 75 -26.86 -10.58 -12.60
N PHE A 76 -27.39 -9.35 -12.65
CA PHE A 76 -26.58 -8.15 -12.47
C PHE A 76 -26.00 -8.08 -11.06
N TYR A 77 -26.86 -8.22 -10.04
CA TYR A 77 -26.44 -8.12 -8.64
C TYR A 77 -25.50 -9.26 -8.24
N GLU A 78 -25.72 -10.47 -8.75
CA GLU A 78 -24.82 -11.60 -8.52
C GLU A 78 -23.42 -11.34 -9.09
N ARG A 79 -23.32 -10.78 -10.30
CA ARG A 79 -22.02 -10.40 -10.90
C ARG A 79 -21.33 -9.27 -10.13
N VAL A 80 -22.09 -8.27 -9.69
CA VAL A 80 -21.57 -7.16 -8.88
C VAL A 80 -21.01 -7.70 -7.55
N HIS A 81 -21.76 -8.55 -6.85
CA HIS A 81 -21.35 -9.21 -5.62
C HIS A 81 -20.06 -10.03 -5.83
N LYS A 82 -20.04 -10.90 -6.84
CA LYS A 82 -18.86 -11.74 -7.15
C LYS A 82 -17.62 -10.88 -7.46
N HIS A 83 -17.80 -9.77 -8.16
CA HIS A 83 -16.71 -8.85 -8.42
C HIS A 83 -16.25 -8.16 -7.13
N TRP A 84 -17.16 -7.61 -6.32
CA TRP A 84 -16.83 -6.99 -5.04
C TRP A 84 -16.07 -7.95 -4.12
N LEU A 85 -16.52 -9.21 -3.98
CA LEU A 85 -15.81 -10.24 -3.20
C LEU A 85 -14.38 -10.48 -3.68
N LYS A 86 -14.16 -10.49 -5.00
CA LYS A 86 -12.83 -10.65 -5.56
C LYS A 86 -11.89 -9.51 -5.12
N TYR A 87 -12.39 -8.28 -5.02
CA TYR A 87 -11.59 -7.13 -4.60
C TYR A 87 -11.56 -6.92 -3.09
N SER A 88 -12.59 -7.32 -2.33
CA SER A 88 -12.59 -7.22 -0.87
C SER A 88 -11.51 -8.09 -0.22
N VAL A 89 -11.22 -9.26 -0.80
CA VAL A 89 -10.08 -10.12 -0.41
C VAL A 89 -8.74 -9.44 -0.72
N ILE A 90 -8.67 -8.66 -1.80
CA ILE A 90 -7.47 -7.88 -2.13
C ILE A 90 -7.29 -6.73 -1.12
N HIS A 91 -8.34 -6.01 -0.73
CA HIS A 91 -8.25 -4.96 0.29
C HIS A 91 -7.83 -5.48 1.66
N ALA A 92 -8.35 -6.63 2.07
CA ALA A 92 -7.93 -7.30 3.29
C ALA A 92 -6.42 -7.62 3.29
N LYS A 93 -5.81 -7.79 2.11
CA LYS A 93 -4.39 -8.08 1.95
C LYS A 93 -3.52 -6.83 1.79
N THR A 94 -4.05 -5.73 1.24
CA THR A 94 -3.29 -4.48 1.00
C THR A 94 -3.26 -3.49 2.16
N GLU A 95 -4.05 -3.69 3.23
CA GLU A 95 -4.00 -2.83 4.44
C GLU A 95 -2.85 -3.19 5.41
N GLU A 96 -2.07 -4.23 5.14
CA GLU A 96 -0.83 -4.46 5.88
C GLU A 96 0.27 -3.59 5.28
N GLU A 97 0.31 -2.31 5.65
CA GLU A 97 1.52 -1.51 5.45
C GLU A 97 2.64 -2.25 6.19
N THR A 98 3.61 -2.74 5.42
CA THR A 98 4.78 -3.43 5.94
C THR A 98 6.02 -2.65 5.55
N PHE A 99 7.07 -2.78 6.35
CA PHE A 99 8.39 -2.27 5.99
C PHE A 99 9.49 -3.19 6.50
N ASP A 100 10.64 -3.11 5.84
CA ASP A 100 11.81 -3.86 6.24
C ASP A 100 12.70 -3.01 7.14
N CYS A 101 13.01 -3.51 8.33
CA CYS A 101 13.93 -2.84 9.24
C CYS A 101 15.36 -2.89 8.69
N ALA A 102 16.03 -1.76 8.48
CA ALA A 102 17.40 -1.77 7.91
C ALA A 102 18.50 -2.36 8.83
N ILE A 103 18.19 -2.66 10.10
CA ILE A 103 19.13 -3.29 11.06
C ILE A 103 19.01 -4.82 11.03
N CYS A 104 17.82 -5.36 11.29
CA CYS A 104 17.60 -6.82 11.31
C CYS A 104 17.15 -7.39 9.96
N TYR A 105 16.70 -6.52 9.04
CA TYR A 105 16.17 -6.85 7.71
C TYR A 105 14.98 -7.81 7.74
N GLU A 106 14.22 -7.78 8.83
CA GLU A 106 12.93 -8.45 8.94
C GLU A 106 11.82 -7.48 8.53
N THR A 107 10.76 -8.04 7.96
CA THR A 107 9.56 -7.32 7.55
C THR A 107 8.63 -7.22 8.74
N TYR A 108 8.20 -6.00 9.06
CA TYR A 108 7.28 -5.72 10.16
C TYR A 108 6.01 -5.05 9.62
N SER A 109 4.87 -5.38 10.19
CA SER A 109 3.59 -4.73 9.94
C SER A 109 3.48 -3.47 10.79
N LEU A 110 3.23 -2.32 10.17
CA LEU A 110 3.04 -1.05 10.88
C LEU A 110 1.85 -1.11 11.85
N SER A 111 0.85 -1.92 11.54
CA SER A 111 -0.39 -2.03 12.33
C SER A 111 -0.27 -3.01 13.50
N LYS A 112 0.65 -3.98 13.45
CA LYS A 112 0.73 -5.09 14.42
C LYS A 112 2.02 -5.11 15.23
N ASP A 113 3.12 -4.65 14.65
CA ASP A 113 4.44 -4.76 15.27
C ASP A 113 4.91 -3.46 15.91
N LYS A 114 5.83 -3.57 16.88
CA LYS A 114 6.46 -2.41 17.53
C LYS A 114 7.54 -1.83 16.63
N THR A 115 7.29 -0.64 16.12
CA THR A 115 8.14 0.05 15.16
C THR A 115 8.38 1.48 15.64
N THR A 116 9.53 2.03 15.26
CA THR A 116 9.94 3.35 15.73
C THR A 116 10.54 4.12 14.56
N THR A 117 10.01 5.30 14.32
CA THR A 117 10.50 6.25 13.31
C THR A 117 11.26 7.34 14.03
N LEU A 118 12.51 7.59 13.61
CA LEU A 118 13.34 8.67 14.13
C LEU A 118 12.91 10.02 13.54
N ASN A 119 13.35 11.13 14.14
CA ASN A 119 13.05 12.48 13.66
C ASN A 119 13.53 12.75 12.21
N CYS A 120 14.54 12.01 11.75
CA CYS A 120 15.02 12.05 10.37
C CYS A 120 14.11 11.32 9.36
N GLY A 121 13.01 10.70 9.81
CA GLY A 121 12.08 9.96 8.97
C GLY A 121 12.45 8.49 8.71
N HIS A 122 13.64 8.02 9.15
CA HIS A 122 14.02 6.61 9.01
C HIS A 122 13.33 5.73 10.07
N ARG A 123 12.83 4.58 9.62
CA ARG A 123 12.03 3.65 10.44
C ARG A 123 12.74 2.32 10.66
N PHE A 124 12.63 1.80 11.88
CA PHE A 124 13.25 0.54 12.33
C PHE A 124 12.31 -0.24 13.25
N CYS A 125 12.63 -1.52 13.48
CA CYS A 125 12.02 -2.31 14.54
C CYS A 125 12.41 -1.71 15.91
N SER A 126 11.48 -1.60 16.86
CA SER A 126 11.76 -0.94 18.15
C SER A 126 12.93 -1.59 18.89
N ASN A 127 12.99 -2.93 18.93
CA ASN A 127 14.10 -3.66 19.56
C ASN A 127 15.46 -3.33 18.93
N CYS A 128 15.49 -3.11 17.62
CA CYS A 128 16.70 -2.83 16.86
C CYS A 128 17.21 -1.43 17.16
N ILE A 129 16.32 -0.43 17.09
CA ILE A 129 16.72 0.96 17.28
C ILE A 129 17.07 1.26 18.73
N PHE A 130 16.35 0.72 19.72
CA PHE A 130 16.68 0.96 21.12
C PHE A 130 18.05 0.39 21.49
N LYS A 131 18.39 -0.82 21.01
CA LYS A 131 19.74 -1.39 21.20
C LYS A 131 20.84 -0.55 20.54
N HIS A 132 20.56 0.00 19.36
CA HIS A 132 21.50 0.90 18.68
C HIS A 132 21.70 2.18 19.50
N LEU A 133 20.62 2.76 20.01
CA LEU A 133 20.63 4.00 20.78
C LEU A 133 21.31 3.88 22.15
N CYS A 134 21.41 2.67 22.72
CA CYS A 134 22.22 2.44 23.93
C CYS A 134 23.72 2.68 23.72
N HIS A 135 24.22 2.56 22.48
CA HIS A 135 25.65 2.64 22.18
C HIS A 135 25.99 3.81 21.24
N ASN A 136 25.01 4.40 20.56
CA ASN A 136 25.21 5.45 19.56
C ASN A 136 24.04 6.44 19.60
N SER A 137 24.28 7.74 19.45
CA SER A 137 23.21 8.75 19.46
C SER A 137 22.61 9.06 18.08
N GLY A 138 23.16 8.49 17.00
CA GLY A 138 22.80 8.80 15.61
C GLY A 138 21.86 7.79 14.94
N CYS A 139 21.24 8.20 13.83
CA CYS A 139 20.48 7.31 12.96
C CYS A 139 21.42 6.33 12.21
N PRO A 140 21.13 5.02 12.17
CA PRO A 140 21.92 4.05 11.40
C PRO A 140 22.00 4.32 9.90
N MET A 141 21.04 5.07 9.35
CA MET A 141 20.93 5.33 7.91
C MET A 141 21.56 6.66 7.51
N CYS A 142 21.26 7.75 8.23
CA CYS A 142 21.72 9.10 7.86
C CYS A 142 22.63 9.76 8.89
N ARG A 143 22.94 9.09 10.01
CA ARG A 143 23.81 9.58 11.11
C ARG A 143 23.32 10.83 11.83
N GLN A 144 22.18 11.40 11.45
CA GLN A 144 21.55 12.51 12.19
C GLN A 144 21.20 12.07 13.61
N ASN A 145 21.40 12.98 14.58
CA ASN A 145 21.15 12.71 15.98
C ASN A 145 19.67 12.34 16.18
N ALA A 146 19.42 11.19 16.80
CA ALA A 146 18.08 10.60 16.96
C ALA A 146 17.10 11.52 17.71
N PHE A 147 17.63 12.43 18.52
CA PHE A 147 16.88 13.32 19.42
C PHE A 147 16.91 14.80 19.00
N ALA A 148 17.63 15.15 17.93
CA ALA A 148 17.66 16.55 17.51
C ALA A 148 16.31 16.94 16.89
N SER A 149 15.60 17.87 17.54
CA SER A 149 14.56 18.66 16.91
C SER A 149 15.22 19.87 16.24
N ALA A 150 14.63 20.37 15.15
CA ALA A 150 15.14 21.53 14.42
C ALA A 150 14.97 22.85 15.21
N ALA A 151 15.83 23.08 16.20
CA ALA A 151 16.22 24.34 16.85
C ALA A 151 17.25 23.92 17.93
N VAL A 152 18.51 24.33 18.01
CA VAL A 152 19.22 25.58 17.70
C VAL A 152 20.72 25.24 17.51
N ALA A 153 21.50 26.18 16.98
CA ALA A 153 22.93 26.04 16.65
C ALA A 153 23.90 26.21 17.85
N GLU A 154 25.10 25.66 17.65
CA GLU A 154 26.46 25.99 18.18
C GLU A 154 27.18 25.06 19.18
N ALA A 155 28.42 24.73 18.74
CA ALA A 155 29.67 24.40 19.44
C ALA A 155 29.97 22.96 19.95
N GLU A 156 30.84 22.28 19.18
CA GLU A 156 31.86 21.27 19.60
C GLU A 156 32.99 21.93 20.44
N PRO A 157 34.02 21.24 21.01
CA PRO A 157 34.37 19.80 21.04
C PRO A 157 34.82 19.27 22.44
N THR A 158 34.94 17.95 22.66
CA THR A 158 36.05 17.36 23.47
C THR A 158 36.24 15.86 23.24
N THR A 159 37.32 15.56 22.52
CA THR A 159 38.29 14.45 22.68
C THR A 159 38.11 13.45 23.84
N SER A 160 38.15 12.15 23.53
CA SER A 160 39.21 11.25 24.03
C SER A 160 39.12 9.85 23.40
N SER A 161 40.18 9.49 22.68
CA SER A 161 40.55 8.15 22.23
C SER A 161 41.09 7.29 23.36
N SER A 162 40.77 5.98 23.39
CA SER A 162 41.77 4.89 23.45
C SER A 162 41.14 3.50 23.62
N SER A 163 41.72 2.56 22.89
CA SER A 163 41.51 1.12 22.81
C SER A 163 41.91 0.33 24.06
N SER A 164 41.27 -0.82 24.29
CA SER A 164 41.98 -2.01 24.81
C SER A 164 41.33 -3.30 24.33
N SER A 165 42.17 -4.11 23.68
CA SER A 165 41.93 -5.48 23.23
C SER A 165 42.26 -6.46 24.35
N SER A 166 41.35 -7.39 24.65
CA SER A 166 41.64 -8.61 25.39
C SER A 166 41.09 -9.79 24.58
N SER A 167 41.97 -10.44 23.83
CA SER A 167 41.70 -11.66 23.08
C SER A 167 41.32 -12.80 24.02
N SER A 168 40.07 -13.26 23.95
CA SER A 168 39.59 -14.49 24.57
C SER A 168 39.08 -15.44 23.49
N SER A 169 39.52 -16.70 23.55
CA SER A 169 39.27 -17.76 22.57
C SER A 169 37.79 -18.12 22.32
N SER A 170 36.84 -17.45 22.98
CA SER A 170 35.39 -17.56 22.78
C SER A 170 34.87 -16.73 21.60
N ASP A 171 35.59 -15.70 21.14
CA ASP A 171 35.08 -14.76 20.12
C ASP A 171 34.96 -15.37 18.71
N LEU A 172 35.83 -16.33 18.37
CA LEU A 172 35.78 -16.99 17.05
C LEU A 172 34.53 -17.86 16.87
N LEU A 173 34.02 -18.46 17.96
CA LEU A 173 32.80 -19.27 17.93
C LEU A 173 31.52 -18.41 17.84
N VAL A 174 31.56 -17.20 18.42
CA VAL A 174 30.49 -16.21 18.29
C VAL A 174 30.43 -15.71 16.86
N ASP A 175 31.58 -15.39 16.25
CA ASP A 175 31.65 -14.93 14.86
C ASP A 175 31.20 -16.00 13.85
N GLU A 176 31.55 -17.27 14.03
CA GLU A 176 31.10 -18.36 13.16
C GLU A 176 29.57 -18.57 13.27
N LYS A 177 29.01 -18.48 14.48
CA LYS A 177 27.55 -18.57 14.70
C LYS A 177 26.83 -17.39 14.07
N VAL A 178 27.38 -16.18 14.21
CA VAL A 178 26.86 -14.96 13.59
C VAL A 178 26.92 -15.06 12.06
N GLU A 179 27.99 -15.59 11.49
CA GLU A 179 28.12 -15.74 10.03
C GLU A 179 27.20 -16.84 9.48
N ARG A 180 27.01 -17.96 10.20
CA ARG A 180 26.00 -18.97 9.83
C ARG A 180 24.58 -18.40 9.86
N ILE A 181 24.25 -17.56 10.84
CA ILE A 181 22.96 -16.85 10.88
C ILE A 181 22.83 -15.89 9.69
N ARG A 182 23.89 -15.14 9.35
CA ARG A 182 23.92 -14.23 8.20
C ARG A 182 23.74 -14.98 6.87
N GLN A 183 24.44 -16.09 6.67
CA GLN A 183 24.33 -16.93 5.47
C GLN A 183 22.92 -17.53 5.31
N LYS A 184 22.36 -18.09 6.39
CA LYS A 184 20.97 -18.62 6.37
C LYS A 184 19.96 -17.54 6.00
N ARG A 185 20.12 -16.32 6.53
CA ARG A 185 19.26 -15.17 6.21
C ARG A 185 19.41 -14.71 4.75
N ARG A 186 20.63 -14.71 4.19
CA ARG A 186 20.87 -14.40 2.76
C ARG A 186 20.12 -15.38 1.85
N LEU A 187 20.20 -16.67 2.16
CA LEU A 187 19.58 -17.73 1.36
C LEU A 187 18.05 -17.66 1.42
N GLN A 188 17.48 -17.37 2.59
CA GLN A 188 16.04 -17.16 2.74
C GLN A 188 15.52 -15.96 1.90
N ARG A 189 16.29 -14.87 1.80
CA ARG A 189 15.94 -13.71 0.96
C ARG A 189 15.98 -14.05 -0.53
N ALA A 190 17.00 -14.78 -0.98
CA ALA A 190 17.09 -15.25 -2.35
C ALA A 190 15.87 -16.10 -2.72
N LEU A 191 15.48 -17.03 -1.84
CA LEU A 191 14.29 -17.87 -2.02
C LEU A 191 12.97 -17.08 -2.03
N ARG A 192 12.83 -16.03 -1.21
CA ARG A 192 11.62 -15.18 -1.23
C ARG A 192 11.50 -14.41 -2.55
N ARG A 193 12.62 -13.88 -3.07
CA ARG A 193 12.65 -13.18 -4.36
C ARG A 193 12.34 -14.10 -5.54
N THR A 194 12.76 -15.36 -5.50
CA THR A 194 12.42 -16.33 -6.55
C THR A 194 10.96 -16.76 -6.49
N ARG A 195 10.35 -16.84 -5.30
CA ARG A 195 8.93 -17.17 -5.12
C ARG A 195 7.97 -16.04 -5.51
N GLN A 196 8.40 -14.78 -5.44
CA GLN A 196 7.59 -13.63 -5.88
C GLN A 196 7.65 -13.37 -7.39
N LYS A 197 8.58 -14.01 -8.12
CA LYS A 197 8.74 -13.89 -9.58
C LYS A 197 8.04 -15.01 -10.38
N LYS A 198 7.43 -15.98 -9.69
CA LYS A 198 6.68 -17.09 -10.27
C LYS A 198 5.19 -16.85 -10.05
#